data_AF-A0A8F5GWA2-F1
#
_entry.id   AF-A0A8F5GWA2-F1
#
_cell.length_a   1.000
_cell.length_b   1.000
_cell.length_c   1.000
_cell.angle_alpha   90.00
_cell.angle_beta   90.00
_cell.angle_gamma   90.00
#
_symmetry.space_group_name_H-M   'P 1'
#
loop_
_entity.id
_entity.type
_entity.pdbx_description
1 polymer ?
#
loop_
_entity_poly.entity_id
_entity_poly.type
_entity_poly.pdbx_seq_one_letter_code
_entity_poly.pdbx_strand_id
1 'polypeptide(L)'
;MTKDDIVKILVEQVVAMGFKIRLIVLDAGFYTVDVLNFISQFNYIIGVPVGDVKVYEEFDGEYMTNSKRHKKDEQVKFRLIVYRREKIKRKKEKVVYFARATNLDLPKKEVLKLYNKVRSPIETSYRNIKAFLPFTSSAKFVFRMLIFVLMAFYSLYTVFKSVVGREEFRSLLVLLFPEDLLNLENSLVNLLKTLINTIDLFLRR
;
A
#
# COMPACT_ATOMS: atom_id res chain seq x y z
N MET A 1 10.48 11.89 -6.02
CA MET A 1 9.02 11.76 -5.89
C MET A 1 8.65 12.09 -4.47
N THR A 2 7.92 13.18 -4.27
CA THR A 2 7.48 13.63 -2.94
C THR A 2 6.25 12.83 -2.49
N LYS A 3 5.84 13.00 -1.23
CA LYS A 3 4.66 12.28 -0.71
C LYS A 3 3.36 12.76 -1.34
N ASP A 4 3.26 14.04 -1.69
CA ASP A 4 2.12 14.60 -2.37
C ASP A 4 2.04 14.14 -3.84
N ASP A 5 3.17 14.00 -4.54
CA ASP A 5 3.21 13.40 -5.89
C ASP A 5 2.59 12.00 -5.89
N ILE A 6 2.97 11.16 -4.92
CA ILE A 6 2.43 9.80 -4.77
C ILE A 6 0.90 9.85 -4.63
N VAL A 7 0.39 10.71 -3.76
CA VAL A 7 -1.05 10.81 -3.50
C VAL A 7 -1.81 11.33 -4.73
N LYS A 8 -1.26 12.33 -5.43
CA LYS A 8 -1.83 12.88 -6.68
C LYS A 8 -1.93 11.82 -7.76
N ILE A 9 -0.84 11.10 -8.03
CA ILE A 9 -0.80 10.03 -9.05
C ILE A 9 -1.83 8.94 -8.73
N LEU A 10 -1.93 8.52 -7.47
CA LEU A 10 -2.91 7.49 -7.06
C LEU A 10 -4.35 7.97 -7.23
N VAL A 11 -4.63 9.24 -6.91
CA VAL A 11 -5.95 9.84 -7.09
C VAL A 11 -6.30 9.94 -8.58
N GLU A 12 -5.36 10.40 -9.42
CA GLU A 12 -5.53 10.48 -10.87
C GLU A 12 -5.82 9.11 -11.48
N GLN A 13 -5.11 8.05 -11.06
CA GLN A 13 -5.36 6.68 -11.52
C GLN A 13 -6.78 6.22 -11.19
N VAL A 14 -7.27 6.48 -9.98
CA VAL A 14 -8.63 6.09 -9.56
C VAL A 14 -9.69 6.85 -10.36
N VAL A 15 -9.47 8.14 -10.61
CA VAL A 15 -10.39 8.98 -11.41
C VAL A 15 -10.37 8.55 -12.87
N ALA A 16 -9.19 8.23 -13.43
CA ALA A 16 -9.04 7.73 -14.80
C ALA A 16 -9.76 6.38 -15.03
N MET A 17 -9.87 5.55 -13.99
CA MET A 17 -10.69 4.33 -13.99
C MET A 17 -12.20 4.60 -13.90
N GLY A 18 -12.63 5.87 -13.79
CA GLY A 18 -14.04 6.27 -13.72
C GLY A 18 -14.65 6.18 -12.32
N PHE A 19 -13.85 5.96 -11.26
CA PHE A 19 -14.37 5.86 -9.90
C PHE A 19 -14.47 7.23 -9.23
N LYS A 20 -15.62 7.46 -8.55
CA LYS A 20 -15.80 8.63 -7.69
C LYS A 20 -15.21 8.37 -6.29
N ILE A 21 -14.23 9.18 -5.90
CA ILE A 21 -13.62 9.10 -4.57
C ILE A 21 -14.58 9.65 -3.52
N ARG A 22 -14.99 8.78 -2.58
CA ARG A 22 -15.87 9.17 -1.46
C ARG A 22 -15.11 9.57 -0.19
N LEU A 23 -13.96 8.96 0.05
CA LEU A 23 -13.16 9.12 1.25
C LEU A 23 -11.70 8.73 0.95
N ILE A 24 -10.76 9.54 1.39
CA ILE A 24 -9.33 9.25 1.37
C ILE A 24 -8.87 8.90 2.78
N VAL A 25 -8.24 7.73 2.96
CA VAL A 25 -7.67 7.32 4.25
C VAL A 25 -6.17 7.12 4.12
N LEU A 26 -5.40 7.84 4.92
CA LEU A 26 -3.93 7.79 4.89
C LEU A 26 -3.34 7.48 6.27
N ASP A 27 -2.19 6.80 6.29
CA ASP A 27 -1.45 6.57 7.54
C ASP A 27 -0.55 7.78 7.88
N ALA A 28 -0.05 7.80 9.12
CA ALA A 28 0.80 8.88 9.62
C ALA A 28 2.09 9.12 8.82
N GLY A 29 2.53 8.12 8.03
CA GLY A 29 3.65 8.29 7.11
C GLY A 29 3.41 9.34 6.02
N PHE A 30 2.16 9.64 5.67
CA PHE A 30 1.80 10.63 4.66
C PHE A 30 1.49 12.02 5.24
N TYR A 31 1.59 12.20 6.55
CA TYR A 31 1.33 13.49 7.21
C TYR A 31 2.37 14.54 6.78
N THR A 32 1.94 15.47 5.93
CA THR A 32 2.69 16.65 5.48
C THR A 32 1.70 17.75 5.13
N VAL A 33 2.15 19.01 5.16
CA VAL A 33 1.32 20.18 4.84
C VAL A 33 0.81 20.10 3.39
N ASP A 34 1.68 19.73 2.44
CA ASP A 34 1.32 19.61 1.02
C ASP A 34 0.25 18.54 0.76
N VAL A 35 0.38 17.37 1.41
CA VAL A 35 -0.64 16.30 1.32
C VAL A 35 -1.95 16.76 1.94
N LEU A 36 -1.92 17.43 3.10
CA LEU A 36 -3.13 17.96 3.74
C LEU A 36 -3.84 18.99 2.86
N ASN A 37 -3.09 19.91 2.26
CA ASN A 37 -3.60 20.89 1.31
C ASN A 37 -4.28 20.19 0.13
N PHE A 38 -3.61 19.21 -0.48
CA PHE A 38 -4.18 18.47 -1.61
C PHE A 38 -5.43 17.67 -1.24
N ILE A 39 -5.43 16.95 -0.11
CA ILE A 39 -6.57 16.10 0.26
C ILE A 39 -7.73 16.90 0.86
N SER A 40 -7.53 18.18 1.22
CA SER A 40 -8.57 19.03 1.82
C SER A 40 -9.81 19.21 0.94
N GLN A 41 -9.64 19.09 -0.39
CA GLN A 41 -10.73 19.11 -1.37
C GLN A 41 -11.61 17.84 -1.34
N PHE A 42 -11.17 16.78 -0.66
CA PHE A 42 -11.88 15.52 -0.51
C PHE A 42 -12.27 15.29 0.95
N ASN A 43 -13.22 14.39 1.20
CA ASN A 43 -13.40 13.84 2.53
C ASN A 43 -12.18 12.99 2.89
N TYR A 44 -11.54 13.23 4.03
CA TYR A 44 -10.34 12.51 4.41
C TYR A 44 -10.25 12.16 5.90
N ILE A 45 -9.49 11.10 6.18
CA ILE A 45 -8.98 10.79 7.52
C ILE A 45 -7.51 10.40 7.39
N ILE A 46 -6.62 11.13 8.06
CA ILE A 46 -5.18 10.85 8.06
C ILE A 46 -4.66 10.60 9.48
N GLY A 47 -3.75 9.65 9.63
CA GLY A 47 -2.98 9.49 10.86
C GLY A 47 -2.08 10.68 11.10
N VAL A 48 -1.99 11.14 12.35
CA VAL A 48 -1.08 12.22 12.72
C VAL A 48 -0.11 11.72 13.79
N PRO A 49 1.21 11.95 13.63
CA PRO A 49 2.16 11.68 14.70
C PRO A 49 1.88 12.61 15.90
N VAL A 50 1.63 12.02 17.08
CA VAL A 50 1.35 12.82 18.30
C VAL A 50 2.53 13.74 18.66
N GLY A 51 3.76 13.33 18.34
CA GLY A 51 4.95 14.16 18.57
C GLY A 51 4.96 15.47 17.77
N ASP A 52 4.29 15.51 16.62
CA ASP A 52 4.25 16.71 15.76
C ASP A 52 3.21 17.72 16.27
N VAL A 53 2.10 17.23 16.82
CA VAL A 53 1.01 18.08 17.34
C VAL A 53 1.26 18.48 18.80
N LYS A 54 1.99 17.64 19.56
CA LYS A 54 2.29 17.81 20.99
C LYS A 54 1.06 17.88 21.91
N VAL A 55 -0.06 17.31 21.50
CA VAL A 55 -1.28 17.17 22.31
C VAL A 55 -1.29 15.79 22.94
N TYR A 56 -1.16 15.72 24.27
CA TYR A 56 -1.07 14.48 25.06
C TYR A 56 -2.28 14.27 25.98
N GLU A 57 -3.46 14.60 25.47
CA GLU A 57 -4.73 14.50 26.17
C GLU A 57 -5.85 14.11 25.20
N GLU A 58 -7.04 13.82 25.73
CA GLU A 58 -8.21 13.64 24.87
C GLU A 58 -8.61 14.98 24.28
N PHE A 59 -8.55 15.08 22.95
CA PHE A 59 -8.85 16.32 22.24
C PHE A 59 -9.73 16.02 21.04
N ASP A 60 -10.73 16.87 20.80
CA ASP A 60 -11.53 16.88 19.59
C ASP A 60 -11.86 18.33 19.27
N GLY A 61 -11.26 18.87 18.22
CA GLY A 61 -11.42 20.28 17.87
C GLY A 61 -10.59 20.69 16.66
N GLU A 62 -10.68 21.97 16.30
CA GLU A 62 -9.87 22.53 15.21
C GLU A 62 -8.40 22.68 15.62
N TYR A 63 -7.51 22.30 14.71
CA TYR A 63 -6.07 22.42 14.86
C TYR A 63 -5.45 22.97 13.59
N MET A 64 -4.38 23.75 13.74
CA MET A 64 -3.63 24.33 12.63
C MET A 64 -2.20 23.78 12.61
N THR A 65 -1.73 23.31 11.46
CA THR A 65 -0.40 22.68 11.34
C THR A 65 0.76 23.63 11.69
N ASN A 66 1.44 23.47 12.82
CA ASN A 66 2.58 24.34 13.17
C ASN A 66 3.93 23.87 12.57
N SER A 67 4.05 23.86 11.24
CA SER A 67 5.31 23.45 10.58
C SER A 67 6.31 24.61 10.48
N LYS A 68 7.60 24.35 10.71
CA LYS A 68 8.68 25.34 10.56
C LYS A 68 9.14 25.57 9.12
N ARG A 69 8.79 24.66 8.19
CA ARG A 69 9.20 24.73 6.77
C ARG A 69 8.29 25.60 5.91
N HIS A 70 7.08 25.86 6.37
CA HIS A 70 6.06 26.60 5.63
C HIS A 70 5.75 27.92 6.34
N LYS A 71 5.36 28.94 5.56
CA LYS A 71 4.90 30.23 6.12
C LYS A 71 3.59 30.03 6.90
N LYS A 72 3.25 30.98 7.77
CA LYS A 72 2.00 30.92 8.56
C LYS A 72 0.75 30.77 7.67
N ASP A 73 0.78 31.37 6.48
CA ASP A 73 -0.36 31.39 5.55
C ASP A 73 -0.52 30.07 4.77
N GLU A 74 0.50 29.22 4.75
CA GLU A 74 0.48 27.89 4.14
C GLU A 74 0.02 26.80 5.11
N GLN A 75 -0.24 27.15 6.38
CA GLN A 75 -0.68 26.19 7.38
C GLN A 75 -2.13 25.78 7.16
N VAL A 76 -2.39 24.48 7.30
CA VAL A 76 -3.72 23.90 7.07
C VAL A 76 -4.47 23.81 8.39
N LYS A 77 -5.72 24.28 8.38
CA LYS A 77 -6.68 24.04 9.45
C LYS A 77 -7.44 22.74 9.20
N PHE A 78 -7.55 21.91 10.22
CA PHE A 78 -8.27 20.65 10.16
C PHE A 78 -8.79 20.26 11.54
N ARG A 79 -9.77 19.36 11.60
CA ARG A 79 -10.24 18.81 12.87
C ARG A 79 -9.30 17.71 13.33
N LEU A 80 -8.73 17.87 14.52
CA LEU A 80 -7.85 16.92 15.17
C LEU A 80 -8.60 16.15 16.24
N ILE A 81 -8.49 14.83 16.19
CA ILE A 81 -9.03 13.90 17.18
C ILE A 81 -7.85 13.17 17.82
N VAL A 82 -7.61 13.43 19.11
CA VAL A 82 -6.64 12.73 19.94
C VAL A 82 -7.38 11.85 20.94
N TYR A 83 -6.99 10.59 21.01
CA TYR A 83 -7.59 9.63 21.93
C TYR A 83 -6.56 8.77 22.62
N ARG A 84 -6.87 8.46 23.88
CA ARG A 84 -6.06 7.57 24.69
C ARG A 84 -6.35 6.12 24.28
N ARG A 85 -5.30 5.32 24.15
CA ARG A 85 -5.42 3.86 24.06
C ARG A 85 -4.35 3.21 24.91
N GLU A 86 -4.79 2.33 25.78
CA GLU A 86 -3.88 1.51 26.57
C GLU A 86 -3.34 0.39 25.68
N LYS A 87 -2.01 0.29 25.64
CA LYS A 87 -1.33 -0.84 25.02
C LYS A 87 -0.60 -1.62 26.11
N ILE A 88 -0.97 -2.89 26.23
CA ILE A 88 -0.21 -3.85 27.03
C ILE A 88 0.98 -4.28 26.19
N LYS A 89 2.20 -3.90 26.61
CA LYS A 89 3.44 -4.37 25.98
C LYS A 89 4.36 -4.90 27.07
N ARG A 90 4.73 -6.18 26.98
CA ARG A 90 5.63 -6.87 27.93
C ARG A 90 5.17 -6.74 29.40
N LYS A 91 3.90 -7.05 29.69
CA LYS A 91 3.29 -7.01 31.04
C LYS A 91 3.26 -5.64 31.75
N LYS A 92 3.59 -4.54 31.06
CA LYS A 92 3.37 -3.17 31.56
C LYS A 92 2.30 -2.48 30.73
N GLU A 93 1.33 -1.88 31.41
CA GLU A 93 0.36 -0.98 30.80
C GLU A 93 1.07 0.32 30.43
N LYS A 94 1.11 0.63 29.12
CA LYS A 94 1.59 1.92 28.65
C LYS A 94 0.43 2.65 27.99
N VAL A 95 0.15 3.84 28.50
CA VAL A 95 -0.79 4.77 27.89
C VAL A 95 -0.16 5.32 26.62
N VAL A 96 -0.83 5.14 25.48
CA VAL A 96 -0.38 5.67 24.19
C VAL A 96 -1.49 6.53 23.61
N TYR A 97 -1.14 7.75 23.20
CA TYR A 97 -2.04 8.64 22.49
C TYR A 97 -1.98 8.37 20.98
N PHE A 98 -3.12 8.47 20.33
CA PHE A 98 -3.24 8.40 18.88
C PHE A 98 -3.95 9.65 18.40
N ALA A 99 -3.42 10.26 17.34
CA ALA A 99 -3.98 11.44 16.73
C ALA A 99 -4.44 11.14 15.29
N ARG A 100 -5.59 11.70 14.93
CA ARG A 100 -6.19 11.63 13.59
C ARG A 100 -6.62 13.02 13.16
N ALA A 101 -6.32 13.38 11.92
CA ALA A 101 -6.82 14.59 11.29
C ALA A 101 -7.94 14.21 10.32
N THR A 102 -9.00 15.02 10.30
CA THR A 102 -10.20 14.80 9.49
C THR A 102 -10.84 16.14 9.15
N ASN A 103 -11.61 16.18 8.08
CA ASN A 103 -12.55 17.26 7.77
C ASN A 103 -14.02 16.80 7.89
N LEU A 104 -14.24 15.56 8.33
CA LEU A 104 -15.58 15.01 8.50
C LEU A 104 -16.27 15.58 9.74
N ASP A 105 -17.53 15.99 9.58
CA ASP A 105 -18.44 16.33 10.67
C ASP A 105 -19.16 15.07 11.21
N LEU A 106 -18.36 14.12 11.69
CA LEU A 106 -18.85 12.87 12.29
C LEU A 106 -18.37 12.75 13.74
N PRO A 107 -19.07 12.01 14.61
CA PRO A 107 -18.59 11.79 15.97
C PRO A 107 -17.28 10.97 15.98
N LYS A 108 -16.42 11.23 16.96
CA LYS A 108 -15.12 10.57 17.17
C LYS A 108 -15.17 9.05 16.94
N LYS A 109 -16.18 8.36 17.49
CA LYS A 109 -16.34 6.90 17.35
C LYS A 109 -16.51 6.45 15.90
N GLU A 110 -17.26 7.19 15.10
CA GLU A 110 -17.53 6.86 13.70
C GLU A 110 -16.31 7.11 12.82
N VAL A 111 -15.60 8.21 13.03
CA VAL A 111 -14.33 8.50 12.33
C VAL A 111 -13.33 7.37 12.55
N LEU A 112 -13.19 6.91 13.79
CA LEU A 112 -12.29 5.78 14.12
C LEU A 112 -12.76 4.46 13.50
N LYS A 113 -14.06 4.19 13.49
CA LYS A 113 -14.63 3.00 12.85
C LYS A 113 -14.37 3.02 11.34
N LEU A 114 -14.57 4.17 10.69
CA LEU A 114 -14.35 4.35 9.26
C LEU A 114 -12.88 4.19 8.89
N TYR A 115 -11.99 4.79 9.68
CA TYR A 115 -10.54 4.65 9.52
C TYR A 115 -10.10 3.18 9.58
N ASN A 116 -10.54 2.44 10.61
CA ASN A 116 -10.18 1.03 10.77
C ASN A 116 -10.80 0.16 9.66
N LYS A 117 -12.03 0.46 9.24
CA LYS A 117 -12.71 -0.27 8.16
C LYS A 117 -11.92 -0.22 6.85
N VAL A 118 -11.28 0.90 6.54
CA VAL A 118 -10.45 1.04 5.33
C VAL A 118 -9.03 0.51 5.53
N ARG A 119 -8.41 0.80 6.68
CA ARG A 119 -7.02 0.40 6.97
C ARG A 119 -6.83 -1.11 7.12
N SER A 120 -7.72 -1.78 7.87
CA SER A 120 -7.54 -3.19 8.23
C SER A 120 -7.53 -4.15 7.04
N PRO A 121 -8.38 -3.99 6.00
CA PRO A 121 -8.27 -4.77 4.77
C PRO A 121 -6.91 -4.61 4.08
N ILE A 122 -6.39 -3.38 4.00
CA ILE A 122 -5.09 -3.12 3.36
C ILE A 122 -3.96 -3.86 4.11
N GLU A 123 -3.90 -3.74 5.44
CA GLU A 123 -2.90 -4.45 6.25
C GLU A 123 -3.05 -5.97 6.16
N THR A 124 -4.29 -6.47 6.11
CA THR A 124 -4.58 -7.90 5.92
C THR A 124 -4.11 -8.38 4.56
N SER A 125 -4.38 -7.64 3.49
CA SER A 125 -3.89 -7.94 2.13
C SER A 125 -2.37 -8.00 2.09
N TYR A 126 -1.66 -7.04 2.69
CA TYR A 126 -0.20 -7.08 2.78
C TYR A 126 0.30 -8.29 3.58
N ARG A 127 -0.38 -8.68 4.66
CA ARG A 127 -0.04 -9.88 5.43
C ARG A 127 -0.23 -11.15 4.60
N ASN A 128 -1.32 -11.25 3.86
CA ASN A 128 -1.63 -12.39 3.01
C ASN A 128 -0.61 -12.52 1.87
N ILE A 129 -0.29 -11.40 1.19
CA ILE A 129 0.77 -11.35 0.17
C ILE A 129 2.09 -11.83 0.79
N LYS A 130 2.45 -11.32 1.97
CA LYS A 130 3.69 -11.71 2.65
C LYS A 130 3.71 -13.17 3.08
N ALA A 131 2.58 -13.74 3.48
CA ALA A 131 2.46 -15.15 3.85
C ALA A 131 2.58 -16.08 2.64
N PHE A 132 2.19 -15.59 1.46
CA PHE A 132 2.26 -16.34 0.21
C PHE A 132 3.64 -16.28 -0.46
N LEU A 133 4.39 -15.21 -0.21
CA LEU A 133 5.75 -15.08 -0.75
C LEU A 133 6.70 -16.09 -0.09
N PRO A 134 7.52 -16.80 -0.88
CA PRO A 134 8.47 -17.76 -0.35
C PRO A 134 9.51 -17.07 0.54
N PHE A 135 9.87 -17.71 1.65
CA PHE A 135 10.98 -17.28 2.49
C PHE A 135 12.29 -17.51 1.75
N THR A 136 12.89 -16.44 1.24
CA THR A 136 14.19 -16.48 0.57
C THR A 136 15.26 -15.81 1.42
N SER A 137 16.51 -16.27 1.33
CA SER A 137 17.67 -15.62 1.96
C SER A 137 17.98 -14.22 1.41
N SER A 138 17.51 -13.91 0.19
CA SER A 138 17.71 -12.60 -0.44
C SER A 138 16.77 -11.53 0.17
N ALA A 139 17.34 -10.38 0.52
CA ALA A 139 16.58 -9.23 1.01
C ALA A 139 15.80 -8.49 -0.09
N LYS A 140 16.12 -8.73 -1.37
CA LYS A 140 15.51 -8.01 -2.51
C LYS A 140 14.08 -8.49 -2.76
N PHE A 141 13.11 -7.58 -2.67
CA PHE A 141 11.69 -7.88 -2.92
C PHE A 141 11.45 -8.41 -4.35
N VAL A 142 12.09 -7.82 -5.35
CA VAL A 142 12.01 -8.23 -6.76
C VAL A 142 12.36 -9.72 -6.94
N PHE A 143 13.39 -10.20 -6.24
CA PHE A 143 13.80 -11.59 -6.31
C PHE A 143 12.78 -12.56 -5.69
N ARG A 144 12.17 -12.17 -4.56
CA ARG A 144 11.08 -12.94 -3.94
C ARG A 144 9.86 -13.04 -4.85
N MET A 145 9.48 -11.94 -5.50
CA MET A 145 8.41 -11.92 -6.50
C MET A 145 8.72 -12.80 -7.70
N LEU A 146 9.97 -12.79 -8.18
CA LEU A 146 10.40 -13.64 -9.29
C LEU A 146 10.23 -15.13 -8.96
N ILE A 147 10.70 -15.56 -7.79
CA ILE A 147 10.56 -16.95 -7.34
C ILE A 147 9.08 -17.31 -7.17
N PHE A 148 8.28 -16.39 -6.63
CA PHE A 148 6.85 -16.60 -6.49
C PHE A 148 6.16 -16.85 -7.85
N VAL A 149 6.44 -16.01 -8.86
CA VAL A 149 5.91 -16.17 -10.23
C VAL A 149 6.37 -17.50 -10.85
N LEU A 150 7.65 -17.87 -10.68
CA LEU A 150 8.19 -19.15 -11.12
C LEU A 150 7.46 -20.35 -10.49
N MET A 151 7.21 -20.28 -9.19
CA MET A 151 6.48 -21.31 -8.46
C MET A 151 5.03 -21.42 -8.95
N ALA A 152 4.36 -20.29 -9.21
CA ALA A 152 3.02 -20.27 -9.78
C ALA A 152 2.96 -20.92 -11.17
N PHE A 153 3.94 -20.64 -12.04
CA PHE A 153 4.04 -21.31 -13.34
C PHE A 153 4.27 -22.81 -13.21
N TYR A 154 5.13 -23.23 -12.29
CA TYR A 154 5.35 -24.65 -12.03
C TYR A 154 4.08 -25.34 -11.51
N SER A 155 3.37 -24.73 -10.55
CA SER A 155 2.09 -25.24 -10.07
C SER A 155 1.05 -25.33 -11.20
N LEU A 156 0.97 -24.32 -12.05
CA LEU A 156 0.11 -24.33 -13.23
C LEU A 156 0.48 -25.49 -14.17
N TYR A 157 1.76 -25.66 -14.48
CA TYR A 157 2.24 -26.79 -15.28
C TYR A 157 1.86 -28.13 -14.66
N THR A 158 2.00 -28.30 -13.34
CA THR A 158 1.65 -29.58 -12.68
C THR A 158 0.16 -29.92 -12.80
N VAL A 159 -0.73 -28.92 -12.81
CA VAL A 159 -2.17 -29.12 -13.03
C VAL A 159 -2.45 -29.55 -14.48
N PHE A 160 -1.76 -28.96 -15.45
CA PHE A 160 -1.95 -29.24 -16.87
C PHE A 160 -1.10 -30.39 -17.41
N LYS A 161 -0.20 -30.97 -16.60
CA LYS A 161 0.76 -32.01 -17.01
C LYS A 161 0.08 -33.26 -17.60
N SER A 162 -1.14 -33.57 -17.18
CA SER A 162 -1.91 -34.71 -17.72
C SER A 162 -2.57 -34.44 -19.07
N VAL A 163 -2.67 -33.17 -19.48
CA VAL A 163 -3.42 -32.73 -20.66
C VAL A 163 -2.52 -32.12 -21.74
N VAL A 164 -1.44 -31.44 -21.33
CA VAL A 164 -0.64 -30.61 -22.23
C VAL A 164 0.83 -31.01 -22.14
N GLY A 165 1.46 -31.23 -23.30
CA GLY A 165 2.89 -31.50 -23.39
C GLY A 165 3.73 -30.30 -22.95
N ARG A 166 5.01 -30.51 -22.59
CA ARG A 166 5.89 -29.43 -22.11
C ARG A 166 6.01 -28.27 -23.11
N GLU A 167 6.15 -28.57 -24.40
CA GLU A 167 6.31 -27.55 -25.45
C GLU A 167 5.00 -26.82 -25.78
N GLU A 168 3.87 -27.52 -25.68
CA GLU A 168 2.53 -26.93 -25.83
C GLU A 168 2.24 -25.98 -24.66
N PHE A 169 2.60 -26.36 -23.43
CA PHE A 169 2.44 -25.50 -22.27
C PHE A 169 3.32 -24.25 -22.36
N ARG A 170 4.55 -24.37 -22.89
CA ARG A 170 5.43 -23.22 -23.16
C ARG A 170 4.81 -22.27 -24.18
N SER A 171 4.23 -22.80 -25.24
CA SER A 171 3.56 -22.01 -26.28
C SER A 171 2.33 -21.31 -25.71
N LEU A 172 1.57 -21.98 -24.84
CA LEU A 172 0.38 -21.44 -24.17
C LEU A 172 0.74 -20.34 -23.17
N LEU A 173 1.85 -20.49 -22.43
CA LEU A 173 2.41 -19.43 -21.59
C LEU A 173 2.82 -18.22 -22.42
N VAL A 174 3.51 -18.40 -23.54
CA VAL A 174 3.89 -17.30 -24.44
C VAL A 174 2.65 -16.58 -24.99
N LEU A 175 1.59 -17.32 -25.31
CA LEU A 175 0.33 -16.77 -25.79
C LEU A 175 -0.48 -16.02 -24.71
N LEU A 176 -0.37 -16.45 -23.45
CA LEU A 176 -1.04 -15.84 -22.28
C LEU A 176 -0.43 -14.50 -21.85
N PHE A 177 0.77 -14.16 -22.31
CA PHE A 177 1.39 -12.84 -22.13
C PHE A 177 1.19 -12.03 -23.42
N PRO A 178 0.17 -11.18 -23.52
CA PRO A 178 -0.08 -10.41 -24.74
C PRO A 178 1.09 -9.45 -25.01
N GLU A 179 1.28 -9.14 -26.28
CA GLU A 179 2.33 -8.28 -26.85
C GLU A 179 2.49 -6.91 -26.15
N ASP A 180 1.50 -6.44 -25.39
CA ASP A 180 1.57 -5.20 -24.61
C ASP A 180 2.63 -5.23 -23.49
N LEU A 181 2.99 -6.41 -22.95
CA LEU A 181 4.11 -6.54 -21.99
C LEU A 181 5.48 -6.57 -22.70
N LEU A 182 5.50 -6.86 -24.00
CA LEU A 182 6.70 -6.94 -24.84
C LEU A 182 7.11 -5.59 -25.44
N ASN A 183 6.26 -4.56 -25.34
CA ASN A 183 6.61 -3.18 -25.68
C ASN A 183 7.60 -2.52 -24.71
N LEU A 184 7.91 -3.18 -23.57
CA LEU A 184 8.97 -2.74 -22.66
C LEU A 184 10.26 -3.53 -22.94
N GLU A 185 11.03 -3.02 -23.91
CA GLU A 185 12.45 -3.24 -24.22
C GLU A 185 13.09 -4.63 -23.99
N ASN A 186 13.95 -5.03 -24.95
CA ASN A 186 14.86 -6.19 -25.00
C ASN A 186 15.39 -6.79 -23.68
N SER A 187 15.47 -6.00 -22.60
CA SER A 187 15.73 -6.43 -21.22
C SER A 187 14.74 -7.49 -20.71
N LEU A 188 13.42 -7.30 -20.87
CA LEU A 188 12.42 -8.27 -20.39
C LEU A 188 12.45 -9.56 -21.20
N VAL A 189 12.71 -9.50 -22.50
CA VAL A 189 12.85 -10.68 -23.36
C VAL A 189 14.05 -11.52 -22.93
N ASN A 190 15.20 -10.90 -22.67
CA ASN A 190 16.36 -11.61 -22.12
C ASN A 190 16.07 -12.18 -20.73
N LEU A 191 15.32 -11.45 -19.89
CA LEU A 191 14.94 -11.93 -18.56
C LEU A 191 13.99 -13.14 -18.64
N LEU A 192 12.99 -13.11 -19.54
CA LEU A 192 12.06 -14.20 -19.84
C LEU A 192 12.78 -15.41 -20.42
N LYS A 193 13.70 -15.20 -21.38
CA LYS A 193 14.51 -16.25 -21.98
C LYS A 193 15.41 -16.90 -20.93
N THR A 194 16.01 -16.10 -20.06
CA THR A 194 16.77 -16.58 -18.90
C THR A 194 15.86 -17.33 -17.93
N LEU A 195 14.65 -16.82 -17.66
CA LEU A 195 13.67 -17.47 -16.80
C LEU A 195 13.27 -18.85 -17.33
N ILE A 196 12.93 -18.92 -18.62
CA ILE A 196 12.53 -20.14 -19.33
C ILE A 196 13.68 -21.15 -19.33
N ASN A 197 14.92 -20.71 -19.59
CA ASN A 197 16.09 -21.58 -19.53
C ASN A 197 16.39 -22.06 -18.11
N THR A 198 16.12 -21.23 -17.09
CA THR A 198 16.28 -21.61 -15.68
C THR A 198 15.19 -22.61 -15.25
N ILE A 199 13.95 -22.43 -15.71
CA ILE A 199 12.84 -23.38 -15.51
C ILE A 199 13.18 -24.75 -16.14
N ASP A 200 13.75 -24.77 -17.34
CA ASP A 200 14.14 -26.03 -18.00
C ASP A 200 15.21 -26.79 -17.20
N LEU A 201 16.07 -26.06 -16.49
CA LEU A 201 17.08 -26.60 -15.57
C LEU A 201 16.47 -27.29 -14.33
N PHE A 202 15.33 -26.79 -13.83
CA PHE A 202 14.58 -27.42 -12.74
C PHE A 202 13.67 -28.57 -13.19
N LEU A 203 13.30 -28.63 -14.47
CA LEU A 203 12.43 -29.66 -15.07
C LEU A 203 13.20 -30.86 -15.68
N ARG A 204 14.53 -30.88 -15.59
CA ARG A 204 15.42 -31.97 -16.04
C ARG A 204 15.77 -32.99 -14.94
N ARG A 205 15.06 -32.97 -13.81
CA ARG A 205 15.10 -34.04 -12.80
C ARG A 205 13.82 -34.85 -12.80
#